data_AF-A0A974KHV4-F1
#
_entry.id   AF-A0A974KHV4-F1
#
_cell.length_a   1.000
_cell.length_b   1.000
_cell.length_c   1.000
_cell.angle_alpha   90.00
_cell.angle_beta   90.00
_cell.angle_gamma   90.00
#
_symmetry.space_group_name_H-M   'P 1'
#
loop_
_entity.id
_entity.type
_entity.pdbx_description
1 polymer ?
#
loop_
_entity_poly.entity_id
_entity_poly.type
_entity_poly.pdbx_seq_one_letter_code
_entity_poly.pdbx_strand_id
1 'polypeptide(L)'
;MAKKVTRMKAPAETAPQSREEVSLDIRKYGDAKREQIRLETVMNDEIAAITEKYMPQIEEQKKIVKTLFKGIHDWCKTHRKELTNDYKTKTANLTTGNVSWRLGNPSCSVSRDVEPVLDMLHRLGLERFIRTKEEVNKEAVLADPAAVKGIVGITVKQATESFYVDPFEQDAGITR
;
A
#
# COMPACT_ATOMS: atom_id res chain seq x y z
N MET A 1 -0.11 -5.56 -16.69
CA MET A 1 -1.41 -6.27 -16.57
C MET A 1 -2.45 -5.27 -16.10
N ALA A 2 -3.13 -4.58 -17.02
CA ALA A 2 -4.15 -3.58 -16.68
C ALA A 2 -5.40 -4.30 -16.14
N LYS A 3 -5.89 -3.87 -14.97
CA LYS A 3 -7.08 -4.42 -14.33
C LYS A 3 -8.28 -4.20 -15.26
N LYS A 4 -8.68 -5.27 -15.95
CA LYS A 4 -9.81 -5.27 -16.88
C LYS A 4 -11.06 -4.96 -16.04
N VAL A 5 -11.60 -3.75 -16.15
CA VAL A 5 -12.88 -3.41 -15.54
C VAL A 5 -13.92 -4.20 -16.32
N THR A 6 -14.31 -5.34 -15.77
CA THR A 6 -15.38 -6.18 -16.30
C THR A 6 -16.66 -5.37 -16.21
N ARG A 7 -17.05 -4.74 -17.32
CA ARG A 7 -18.33 -4.04 -17.41
C ARG A 7 -19.43 -5.10 -17.38
N MET A 8 -19.87 -5.45 -16.17
CA MET A 8 -21.09 -6.25 -16.00
C MET A 8 -22.25 -5.43 -16.57
N LYS A 9 -22.88 -5.93 -17.63
CA LYS A 9 -24.23 -5.50 -18.00
C LYS A 9 -25.13 -5.98 -16.86
N ALA A 10 -25.58 -5.05 -16.03
CA ALA A 10 -26.62 -5.35 -15.05
C ALA A 10 -27.86 -5.88 -15.79
N PRO A 11 -28.58 -6.87 -15.23
CA PRO A 11 -29.91 -7.22 -15.72
C PRO A 11 -30.80 -5.98 -15.67
N ALA A 12 -31.70 -5.83 -16.65
CA ALA A 12 -32.66 -4.74 -16.69
C ALA A 12 -33.66 -4.92 -15.53
N GLU A 13 -33.31 -4.42 -14.34
CA GLU A 13 -34.29 -4.14 -13.30
C GLU A 13 -35.22 -3.04 -13.80
N THR A 14 -36.51 -3.16 -13.46
CA THR A 14 -37.58 -2.26 -13.86
C THR A 14 -37.20 -0.82 -13.52
N ALA A 15 -36.84 -0.03 -14.53
CA ALA A 15 -36.48 1.36 -14.33
C ALA A 15 -37.71 2.12 -13.80
N PRO A 16 -37.56 3.00 -12.80
CA PRO A 16 -38.67 3.78 -12.27
C PRO A 16 -39.28 4.64 -13.38
N GLN A 17 -40.61 4.62 -13.51
CA GLN A 17 -41.37 5.32 -14.56
C GLN A 17 -42.05 6.59 -14.05
N SER A 18 -42.02 6.85 -12.74
CA SER A 18 -42.65 8.01 -12.10
C SER A 18 -41.70 8.71 -11.13
N ARG A 19 -41.99 9.99 -10.83
CA ARG A 19 -41.21 10.77 -9.85
C ARG A 19 -41.30 10.14 -8.46
N GLU A 20 -42.45 9.57 -8.14
CA GLU A 20 -42.74 8.88 -6.89
C GLU A 20 -41.88 7.61 -6.76
N GLU A 21 -41.79 6.80 -7.82
CA GLU A 21 -40.90 5.62 -7.85
C GLU A 21 -39.43 6.00 -7.71
N VAL A 22 -38.96 7.04 -8.43
CA VAL A 22 -37.58 7.54 -8.27
C VAL A 22 -37.34 7.99 -6.82
N SER A 23 -38.29 8.68 -6.19
CA SER A 23 -38.16 9.13 -4.80
C SER A 23 -38.07 7.96 -3.82
N LEU A 24 -38.84 6.89 -4.04
CA LEU A 24 -38.76 5.65 -3.26
C LEU A 24 -37.41 4.94 -3.45
N ASP A 25 -36.89 4.92 -4.68
CA ASP A 25 -35.61 4.30 -4.97
C ASP A 25 -34.43 5.10 -4.40
N ILE A 26 -34.47 6.43 -4.40
CA ILE A 26 -33.49 7.29 -3.71
C ILE A 26 -33.47 6.98 -2.21
N ARG A 27 -34.64 6.76 -1.60
CA ARG A 27 -34.72 6.35 -0.19
C ARG A 27 -34.05 4.99 0.03
N LYS A 28 -34.41 3.97 -0.77
CA LYS A 28 -33.80 2.62 -0.67
C LYS A 28 -32.28 2.68 -0.90
N TYR A 29 -31.83 3.50 -1.84
CA TYR A 29 -30.40 3.72 -2.11
C TYR A 29 -29.69 4.30 -0.88
N GLY A 30 -30.28 5.30 -0.22
CA GLY A 30 -29.77 5.84 1.04
C GLY A 30 -29.71 4.81 2.17
N ASP A 31 -30.76 4.01 2.33
CA ASP A 31 -30.82 2.96 3.35
C ASP A 31 -29.76 1.87 3.11
N ALA A 32 -29.58 1.43 1.86
CA ALA A 32 -28.54 0.47 1.48
C ALA A 32 -27.12 1.03 1.70
N LYS A 33 -26.90 2.33 1.40
CA LYS A 33 -25.60 2.99 1.64
C LYS A 33 -25.26 3.06 3.12
N ARG A 34 -26.24 3.37 3.99
CA ARG A 34 -26.05 3.35 5.45
C ARG A 34 -25.77 1.94 5.97
N GLU A 35 -26.48 0.96 5.43
CA GLU A 35 -26.23 -0.44 5.77
C GLU A 35 -24.80 -0.87 5.41
N GLN A 36 -24.33 -0.48 4.22
CA GLN A 36 -22.96 -0.73 3.80
C GLN A 36 -21.96 -0.14 4.80
N ILE A 37 -22.11 1.14 5.18
CA ILE A 37 -21.23 1.79 6.15
C ILE A 37 -21.28 1.08 7.51
N ARG A 38 -22.46 0.64 7.96
CA ARG A 38 -22.61 -0.10 9.21
C ARG A 38 -21.86 -1.44 9.17
N LEU A 39 -22.01 -2.20 8.09
CA LEU A 39 -21.32 -3.48 7.89
C LEU A 39 -19.80 -3.28 7.81
N GLU A 40 -19.34 -2.25 7.09
CA GLU A 40 -17.91 -1.88 7.03
C GLU A 40 -17.37 -1.53 8.41
N THR A 41 -18.15 -0.82 9.24
CA THR A 41 -17.77 -0.48 10.62
C THR A 41 -17.64 -1.73 11.48
N VAL A 42 -18.64 -2.62 11.46
CA VAL A 42 -18.61 -3.90 12.20
C VAL A 42 -17.42 -4.75 11.76
N MET A 43 -17.16 -4.84 10.46
CA MET A 43 -15.99 -5.55 9.92
C MET A 43 -14.68 -4.98 10.46
N ASN A 44 -14.55 -3.65 10.52
CA ASN A 44 -13.35 -3.00 11.03
C ASN A 44 -13.17 -3.24 12.54
N ASP A 45 -14.26 -3.25 13.32
CA ASP A 45 -14.22 -3.58 14.75
C ASP A 45 -13.79 -5.04 14.97
N GLU A 46 -14.28 -5.97 14.15
CA GLU A 46 -13.84 -7.37 14.19
C GLU A 46 -12.36 -7.52 13.83
N ILE A 47 -11.89 -6.83 12.79
CA ILE A 47 -10.46 -6.80 12.41
C ILE A 47 -9.62 -6.26 13.57
N ALA A 48 -10.06 -5.20 14.24
CA ALA A 48 -9.39 -4.62 15.39
C ALA A 48 -9.31 -5.63 16.55
N ALA A 49 -10.42 -6.30 16.89
CA ALA A 49 -10.46 -7.30 17.95
C ALA A 49 -9.56 -8.52 17.65
N ILE A 50 -9.55 -9.01 16.41
CA ILE A 50 -8.65 -10.08 15.97
C ILE A 50 -7.19 -9.63 16.10
N THR A 51 -6.90 -8.42 15.65
CA THR A 51 -5.55 -7.84 15.70
C THR A 51 -5.06 -7.71 17.15
N GLU A 52 -5.89 -7.18 18.06
CA GLU A 52 -5.58 -7.05 19.48
C GLU A 52 -5.36 -8.42 20.15
N LYS A 53 -6.14 -9.44 19.78
CA LYS A 53 -6.00 -10.80 20.32
C LYS A 53 -4.67 -11.46 19.95
N TYR A 54 -4.23 -11.31 18.70
CA TYR A 54 -3.06 -12.04 18.19
C TYR A 54 -1.76 -11.23 18.24
N MET A 55 -1.82 -9.90 18.25
CA MET A 55 -0.63 -9.05 18.27
C MET A 55 0.28 -9.34 19.47
N PRO A 56 -0.20 -9.46 20.73
CA PRO A 56 0.67 -9.76 21.86
C PRO A 56 1.37 -11.12 21.75
N GLN A 57 0.66 -12.14 21.24
CA GLN A 57 1.22 -13.48 21.02
C GLN A 57 2.31 -13.46 19.95
N ILE A 58 2.07 -12.74 18.85
CA ILE A 58 3.06 -12.55 17.78
C ILE A 58 4.29 -11.80 18.32
N GLU A 59 4.10 -10.74 19.10
CA GLU A 59 5.21 -9.98 19.68
C GLU A 59 6.03 -10.81 20.68
N GLU A 60 5.39 -11.67 21.46
CA GLU A 60 6.11 -12.60 22.34
C GLU A 60 6.92 -13.63 21.54
N GLN A 61 6.33 -14.23 20.51
CA GLN A 61 7.05 -15.15 19.62
C GLN A 61 8.22 -14.45 18.91
N LYS A 62 8.08 -13.19 18.50
CA LYS A 62 9.19 -12.40 17.94
C LYS A 62 10.35 -12.25 18.92
N LYS A 63 10.07 -12.01 20.22
CA LYS A 63 11.11 -11.94 21.25
C LYS A 63 11.81 -13.28 21.46
N ILE A 64 11.05 -14.38 21.51
CA ILE A 64 11.60 -15.74 21.65
C ILE A 64 12.49 -16.06 20.45
N VAL A 65 12.00 -15.86 19.22
CA VAL A 65 12.76 -16.09 17.98
C VAL A 65 14.05 -15.27 17.98
N LYS A 66 13.98 -13.97 18.33
CA LYS A 66 15.16 -13.10 18.38
C LYS A 66 16.19 -13.59 19.40
N THR A 67 15.75 -14.01 20.58
CA THR A 67 16.61 -14.49 21.67
C THR A 67 17.29 -15.80 21.28
N LEU A 68 16.52 -16.78 20.79
CA LEU A 68 17.04 -18.07 20.33
C LEU A 68 18.01 -17.89 19.16
N PHE A 69 17.63 -17.08 18.16
CA PHE A 69 18.50 -16.81 17.01
C PHE A 69 19.83 -16.19 17.43
N LYS A 70 19.82 -15.23 18.37
CA LYS A 70 21.05 -14.65 18.92
C LYS A 70 21.92 -15.70 19.61
N GLY A 71 21.33 -16.55 20.46
CA GLY A 71 22.08 -17.62 21.13
C GLY A 71 22.72 -18.61 20.15
N ILE A 72 21.96 -19.05 19.13
CA ILE A 72 22.48 -19.91 18.05
C ILE A 72 23.61 -19.20 17.31
N HIS A 73 23.41 -17.94 16.93
CA HIS A 73 24.41 -17.15 16.21
C HIS A 73 25.71 -16.99 17.01
N ASP A 74 25.63 -16.64 18.29
CA ASP A 74 26.80 -16.42 19.16
C ASP A 74 27.60 -17.72 19.39
N TRP A 75 26.89 -18.85 19.56
CA TRP A 75 27.54 -20.17 19.64
C TRP A 75 28.20 -20.57 18.31
N CYS A 76 27.48 -20.44 17.19
CA CYS A 76 28.01 -20.75 15.85
C CYS A 76 29.16 -19.84 15.45
N LYS A 77 29.22 -18.59 15.94
CA LYS A 77 30.33 -17.67 15.72
C LYS A 77 31.60 -18.16 16.42
N THR A 78 31.47 -18.63 17.65
CA THR A 78 32.60 -19.16 18.46
C THR A 78 33.11 -20.50 17.92
N HIS A 79 32.20 -21.39 17.48
CA HIS A 79 32.54 -22.73 17.00
C HIS A 79 32.67 -22.81 15.47
N ARG A 80 32.76 -21.67 14.78
CA ARG A 80 32.70 -21.63 13.31
C ARG A 80 33.77 -22.49 12.65
N LYS A 81 35.00 -22.46 13.17
CA LYS A 81 36.14 -23.21 12.62
C LYS A 81 35.86 -24.72 12.61
N GLU A 82 35.37 -25.25 13.73
CA GLU A 82 35.00 -26.66 13.89
C GLU A 82 33.82 -27.04 12.97
N LEU A 83 32.76 -26.24 12.99
CA LEU A 83 31.54 -26.48 12.20
C LEU A 83 31.75 -26.45 10.68
N THR A 84 32.85 -25.86 10.22
CA THR A 84 33.12 -25.64 8.78
C THR A 84 34.35 -26.38 8.28
N ASN A 85 34.86 -27.35 9.04
CA ASN A 85 36.09 -28.10 8.72
C ASN A 85 37.26 -27.14 8.41
N ASP A 86 37.59 -26.24 9.35
CA ASP A 86 38.59 -25.20 9.17
C ASP A 86 38.26 -24.22 8.03
N TYR A 87 37.00 -23.75 7.97
CA TYR A 87 36.50 -22.81 6.95
C TYR A 87 36.47 -23.35 5.51
N LYS A 88 36.59 -24.66 5.31
CA LYS A 88 36.45 -25.31 3.99
C LYS A 88 35.02 -25.27 3.45
N THR A 89 34.02 -25.23 4.34
CA THR A 89 32.60 -25.11 3.95
C THR A 89 31.96 -23.84 4.52
N LYS A 90 30.80 -23.46 3.97
CA LYS A 90 29.99 -22.33 4.47
C LYS A 90 28.65 -22.80 5.02
N THR A 91 28.57 -24.06 5.42
CA THR A 91 27.35 -24.73 5.87
C THR A 91 27.71 -25.75 6.94
N ALA A 92 26.89 -25.84 7.97
CA ALA A 92 26.96 -26.86 9.01
C ALA A 92 25.59 -27.52 9.14
N ASN A 93 25.56 -28.85 9.12
CA ASN A 93 24.36 -29.63 9.35
C ASN A 93 24.32 -30.03 10.83
N LEU A 94 23.24 -29.64 11.51
CA LEU A 94 22.94 -30.00 12.89
C LEU A 94 21.75 -30.97 12.88
N THR A 95 21.60 -31.75 13.95
CA THR A 95 20.57 -32.80 14.05
C THR A 95 19.16 -32.34 13.68
N THR A 96 18.81 -31.09 14.00
CA THR A 96 17.46 -30.52 13.78
C THR A 96 17.40 -29.43 12.71
N GLY A 97 18.51 -29.13 12.02
CA GLY A 97 18.52 -28.08 11.02
C GLY A 97 19.90 -27.70 10.50
N ASN A 98 19.94 -26.77 9.55
CA ASN A 98 21.18 -26.34 8.91
C ASN A 98 21.49 -24.89 9.24
N VAL A 99 22.77 -24.60 9.46
CA VAL A 99 23.32 -23.24 9.59
C VAL A 99 24.18 -22.95 8.37
N SER A 100 24.09 -21.74 7.82
CA SER A 100 24.92 -21.34 6.70
C SER A 100 25.44 -19.92 6.86
N TRP A 101 26.66 -19.71 6.38
CA TRP A 101 27.28 -18.40 6.32
C TRP A 101 27.21 -17.91 4.87
N ARG A 102 26.40 -16.90 4.63
CA ARG A 102 26.22 -16.28 3.32
C ARG A 102 26.56 -14.79 3.44
N LEU A 103 27.18 -14.25 2.41
CA LEU A 103 27.28 -12.80 2.27
C LEU A 103 25.90 -12.30 1.84
N GLY A 104 25.34 -11.36 2.58
CA GLY A 104 24.11 -10.69 2.15
C GLY A 104 24.36 -9.86 0.89
N ASN A 105 23.29 -9.46 0.23
CA ASN A 105 23.39 -8.47 -0.83
C ASN A 105 23.90 -7.15 -0.22
N PRO A 106 24.81 -6.43 -0.89
CA PRO A 106 25.19 -5.08 -0.47
C PRO A 106 23.94 -4.21 -0.31
N SER A 107 23.85 -3.49 0.81
CA SER A 107 22.79 -2.51 1.05
C SER A 107 23.38 -1.10 1.11
N CYS A 108 22.61 -0.12 0.67
CA CYS A 108 22.94 1.30 0.78
C CYS A 108 21.89 1.95 1.68
N SER A 109 22.34 2.63 2.74
CA SER A 109 21.49 3.45 3.60
C SER A 109 21.82 4.92 3.37
N VAL A 110 20.79 5.74 3.15
CA VAL A 110 20.91 7.19 3.03
C VAL A 110 20.40 7.83 4.32
N SER A 111 20.93 8.99 4.69
CA SER A 111 20.44 9.78 5.83
C SER A 111 18.94 10.10 5.68
N ARG A 112 18.27 10.33 6.82
CA ARG A 112 16.86 10.75 6.81
C ARG A 112 16.67 12.11 6.13
N ASP A 113 17.61 13.02 6.34
CA ASP A 113 17.69 14.26 5.57
C ASP A 113 18.53 14.02 4.31
N VAL A 114 17.89 14.13 3.16
CA VAL A 114 18.44 13.72 1.86
C VAL A 114 18.98 14.92 1.08
N GLU A 115 18.52 16.14 1.37
CA GLU A 115 18.88 17.36 0.62
C GLU A 115 20.40 17.61 0.60
N PRO A 116 21.13 17.56 1.74
CA PRO A 116 22.57 17.78 1.73
C PRO A 116 23.33 16.72 0.92
N VAL A 117 22.79 15.49 0.87
CA VAL A 117 23.37 14.37 0.12
C VAL A 117 23.18 14.61 -1.38
N LEU A 118 21.98 15.00 -1.81
CA LEU A 118 21.70 15.33 -3.22
C LEU A 118 22.55 16.51 -3.68
N ASP A 119 22.63 17.58 -2.89
CA ASP A 119 23.49 18.74 -3.16
C ASP A 119 24.95 18.35 -3.37
N MET A 120 25.48 17.48 -2.49
CA MET A 120 26.85 17.01 -2.62
C MET A 120 27.04 16.13 -3.86
N LEU A 121 26.07 15.24 -4.16
CA LEU A 121 26.10 14.43 -5.37
C LEU A 121 26.09 15.29 -6.63
N HIS A 122 25.30 16.37 -6.67
CA HIS A 122 25.30 17.35 -7.74
C HIS A 122 26.65 18.08 -7.85
N ARG A 123 27.17 18.61 -6.74
CA ARG A 123 28.47 19.31 -6.70
C ARG A 123 29.63 18.43 -7.17
N LEU A 124 29.57 17.13 -6.88
CA LEU A 124 30.59 16.15 -7.29
C LEU A 124 30.36 15.56 -8.69
N GLY A 125 29.31 15.99 -9.42
CA GLY A 125 28.99 15.46 -10.75
C GLY A 125 28.64 13.96 -10.73
N LEU A 126 28.06 13.47 -9.64
CA LEU A 126 27.71 12.06 -9.42
C LEU A 126 26.26 11.76 -9.80
N GLU A 127 25.80 12.30 -10.93
CA GLU A 127 24.40 12.24 -11.38
C GLU A 127 23.86 10.81 -11.54
N ARG A 128 24.73 9.84 -11.83
CA ARG A 128 24.39 8.40 -11.89
C ARG A 128 23.79 7.82 -10.59
N PHE A 129 23.98 8.50 -9.47
CA PHE A 129 23.39 8.13 -8.17
C PHE A 129 22.14 8.93 -7.83
N ILE A 130 21.76 9.88 -8.69
CA ILE A 130 20.57 10.71 -8.55
C ILE A 130 19.50 10.15 -9.48
N ARG A 131 18.34 9.81 -8.91
CA ARG A 131 17.20 9.34 -9.70
C ARG A 131 16.22 10.48 -9.92
N THR A 132 16.16 10.97 -11.15
CA THR A 132 15.17 11.97 -11.57
C THR A 132 13.90 11.28 -12.04
N LYS A 133 12.74 11.80 -11.61
CA LYS A 133 11.43 11.42 -12.13
C LYS A 133 10.77 12.66 -12.71
N GLU A 134 10.63 12.70 -14.02
CA GLU A 134 9.86 13.74 -14.69
C GLU A 134 8.41 13.30 -14.80
N GLU A 135 7.49 14.18 -14.42
CA GLU A 135 6.06 13.94 -14.53
C GLU A 135 5.40 15.10 -15.26
N VAL A 136 4.37 14.78 -16.04
CA VAL A 136 3.58 15.80 -16.73
C VAL A 136 2.80 16.61 -15.69
N ASN A 137 3.05 17.92 -15.65
CA ASN A 137 2.28 18.84 -14.83
C ASN A 137 0.89 19.05 -15.48
N LYS A 138 -0.09 18.27 -15.00
CA LYS A 138 -1.46 18.32 -15.52
C LYS A 138 -2.17 19.64 -15.21
N GLU A 139 -1.84 20.29 -14.11
CA GLU A 139 -2.43 21.58 -13.73
C GLU A 139 -1.99 22.68 -14.71
N ALA A 140 -0.70 22.73 -15.04
CA ALA A 140 -0.17 23.65 -16.04
C ALA A 140 -0.77 23.38 -17.44
N VAL A 141 -0.95 22.10 -17.79
CA VAL A 141 -1.64 21.69 -19.02
C VAL A 141 -3.10 22.17 -19.05
N LEU A 142 -3.80 22.15 -17.92
CA LEU A 142 -5.17 22.64 -17.84
C LEU A 142 -5.26 24.18 -17.83
N ALA A 143 -4.22 24.85 -17.33
CA ALA A 143 -4.12 26.31 -17.34
C ALA A 143 -3.88 26.87 -18.76
N ASP A 144 -3.12 26.17 -19.60
CA ASP A 144 -2.96 26.49 -21.02
C ASP A 144 -3.09 25.24 -21.92
N PRO A 145 -4.34 24.81 -22.21
CA PRO A 145 -4.59 23.65 -23.06
C PRO A 145 -4.19 23.86 -24.53
N ALA A 146 -4.07 25.11 -24.97
CA ALA A 146 -3.73 25.44 -26.34
C ALA A 146 -2.23 25.19 -26.61
N ALA A 147 -1.36 25.50 -25.65
CA ALA A 147 0.08 25.29 -25.75
C ALA A 147 0.48 23.82 -25.97
N VAL A 148 -0.35 22.86 -25.52
CA VAL A 148 -0.07 21.42 -25.64
C VAL A 148 -0.91 20.72 -26.73
N LYS A 149 -1.62 21.48 -27.55
CA LYS A 149 -2.48 20.95 -28.61
C LYS A 149 -1.63 20.21 -29.65
N GLY A 150 -1.98 18.94 -29.90
CA GLY A 150 -1.32 18.10 -30.91
C GLY A 150 -0.17 17.24 -30.38
N ILE A 151 0.19 17.37 -29.09
CA ILE A 151 1.16 16.46 -28.47
C ILE A 151 0.52 15.07 -28.32
N VAL A 152 1.12 14.08 -28.98
CA VAL A 152 0.67 12.68 -28.92
C VAL A 152 0.74 12.20 -27.47
N GLY A 153 -0.38 11.73 -26.93
CA GLY A 153 -0.49 11.23 -25.56
C GLY A 153 -1.07 12.23 -24.55
N ILE A 154 -1.27 13.50 -24.92
CA ILE A 154 -1.97 14.49 -24.09
C ILE A 154 -3.39 14.69 -24.64
N THR A 155 -4.39 14.24 -23.90
CA THR A 155 -5.80 14.50 -24.19
C THR A 155 -6.42 15.30 -23.07
N VAL A 156 -6.80 16.54 -23.36
CA VAL A 156 -7.60 17.38 -22.46
C VAL A 156 -9.07 17.09 -22.75
N LYS A 157 -9.74 16.41 -21.81
CA LYS A 157 -11.19 16.17 -21.90
C LYS A 157 -11.93 17.38 -21.34
N GLN A 158 -12.96 17.83 -22.06
CA GLN A 158 -13.88 18.83 -21.54
C GLN A 158 -14.68 18.22 -20.38
N ALA A 159 -15.03 19.07 -19.40
CA ALA A 159 -15.89 18.65 -18.31
C ALA A 159 -17.23 18.18 -18.89
N THR A 160 -17.57 16.93 -18.61
CA THR A 160 -18.89 16.37 -18.88
C THR A 160 -19.78 16.58 -17.66
N GLU A 161 -21.07 16.75 -17.89
CA GLU A 161 -22.05 16.75 -16.82
C GLU A 161 -21.99 15.42 -16.05
N SER A 162 -21.96 15.52 -14.72
CA SER A 162 -21.91 14.38 -13.81
C SER A 162 -23.25 14.30 -13.07
N PHE A 163 -23.82 13.09 -13.02
CA PHE A 163 -25.05 12.82 -12.29
C PHE A 163 -24.71 12.33 -10.88
N TYR A 164 -25.34 12.93 -9.87
CA TYR A 164 -25.21 12.56 -8.47
C TYR A 164 -26.58 12.34 -7.85
N VAL A 165 -26.67 11.37 -6.95
CA VAL A 165 -27.85 11.12 -6.12
C VAL A 165 -27.40 11.23 -4.68
N ASP A 166 -27.91 12.23 -3.98
CA ASP A 166 -27.64 12.46 -2.56
C ASP A 166 -28.93 12.18 -1.77
N PRO A 167 -29.09 10.98 -1.19
CA PRO A 167 -30.20 10.67 -0.30
C PRO A 167 -30.19 11.59 0.90
N PHE A 168 -31.38 11.99 1.35
CA PHE A 168 -31.50 12.79 2.57
C PHE A 168 -30.87 12.05 3.76
N GLU A 169 -29.90 12.69 4.41
CA GLU A 169 -29.28 12.25 5.65
C GLU A 169 -29.62 13.25 6.75
N GLN A 170 -30.17 12.75 7.87
CA GLN A 170 -30.36 13.55 9.06
C GLN A 170 -29.12 13.40 9.93
N ASP A 171 -28.34 14.47 10.03
CA ASP A 171 -27.27 14.55 11.02
C ASP A 171 -27.91 14.75 12.40
N ALA A 172 -27.50 13.93 13.38
CA ALA A 172 -27.95 14.07 14.75
C ALA A 172 -27.37 15.33 15.43
N GLY A 173 -26.43 16.03 14.79
CA GLY A 173 -25.81 17.24 15.32
C GLY A 173 -24.97 16.98 16.58
N ILE A 174 -24.65 15.71 16.84
CA ILE A 174 -23.81 15.28 17.95
C ILE A 174 -22.36 15.42 17.49
N THR A 175 -21.90 16.65 17.34
CA THR A 175 -20.47 16.95 17.22
C THR A 175 -19.82 16.64 18.57
N ARG A 176 -18.79 15.80 18.57
CA ARG A 176 -17.95 15.54 19.74
C ARG A 176 -16.79 16.52 19.79
#